data_AF-A0A8T3SWM9-F1
#
_entry.id   AF-A0A8T3SWM9-F1
#
_cell.length_a   1.000
_cell.length_b   1.000
_cell.length_c   1.000
_cell.angle_alpha   90.00
_cell.angle_beta   90.00
_cell.angle_gamma   90.00
#
_symmetry.space_group_name_H-M   'P 1'
#
loop_
_entity.id
_entity.type
_entity.pdbx_description
1 polymer ?
#
loop_
_entity_poly.entity_id
_entity_poly.type
_entity_poly.pdbx_seq_one_letter_code
_entity_poly.pdbx_strand_id
1 'polypeptide(L)'
;MNDVRSTLEANSGELDRHLVSTKIGPRGEDKSILVEDYPLLPVRRRFWEHTLRAVDRAGTAGQLRTQLCIVYDAIRRTAEEPVGTVVPADFLFEEISANLLQSGVLLREVNETIIAQDDGTPDGRLKSRLCALVFLIRKLPREAGADIGVRATADALADLLVKDLAKDGATLRGQVPKLLDELVAAGTLIKLDDEYSLQTRESSEWEAEFRNRQTKLVNDPTRMSSKRAQLLGSAVQDAVGSVKLLHGKCKEPRKLALHFGTEPPQETGHEVPVWIRDGWGADEKSVVADARAAGADSPIIHVFVPKSRADALARVIAAQSAAKDTLEYKGVPSTPEGIEARQGMETRLTEAANSLRTLVAEVVDGAKVFQGGGTERLESTLLDKVREAADASLDRLFYEFKDADDHRWPKVIERARKGA
;
A
#
# COMPACT_ATOMS: atom_id res chain seq x y z
N MET A 1 -10.46 -20.79 -44.95
CA MET A 1 -9.80 -19.49 -44.69
C MET A 1 -10.71 -18.30 -44.94
N ASN A 2 -11.37 -18.18 -46.11
CA ASN A 2 -12.26 -17.03 -46.38
C ASN A 2 -13.42 -16.91 -45.38
N ASP A 3 -14.00 -18.04 -44.97
CA ASP A 3 -15.11 -18.06 -44.01
C ASP A 3 -14.69 -17.56 -42.61
N VAL A 4 -13.57 -18.09 -42.08
CA VAL A 4 -12.97 -17.64 -40.80
C VAL A 4 -12.65 -16.15 -40.82
N ARG A 5 -12.00 -15.65 -41.88
CA ARG A 5 -11.68 -14.23 -42.02
C ARG A 5 -12.95 -13.38 -41.96
N SER A 6 -13.98 -13.74 -42.72
CA SER A 6 -15.22 -12.98 -42.77
C SER A 6 -15.95 -12.95 -41.42
N THR A 7 -15.96 -14.07 -40.69
CA THR A 7 -16.56 -14.16 -39.36
C THR A 7 -15.79 -13.31 -38.33
N LEU A 8 -14.47 -13.32 -38.37
CA LEU A 8 -13.64 -12.50 -37.47
C LEU A 8 -13.79 -11.00 -37.77
N GLU A 9 -13.86 -10.62 -39.05
CA GLU A 9 -14.11 -9.24 -39.47
C GLU A 9 -15.50 -8.76 -39.05
N ALA A 10 -16.53 -9.61 -39.17
CA ALA A 10 -17.89 -9.29 -38.73
C ALA A 10 -18.00 -9.09 -37.21
N ASN A 11 -17.11 -9.71 -36.43
CA ASN A 11 -17.07 -9.62 -34.96
C ASN A 11 -15.89 -8.77 -34.45
N SER A 12 -15.29 -7.91 -35.30
CA SER A 12 -14.11 -7.13 -34.92
C SER A 12 -14.36 -6.23 -33.71
N GLY A 13 -15.58 -5.71 -33.55
CA GLY A 13 -15.95 -4.87 -32.41
C GLY A 13 -15.93 -5.61 -31.06
N GLU A 14 -16.19 -6.92 -31.04
CA GLU A 14 -16.04 -7.74 -29.83
C GLU A 14 -14.56 -8.01 -29.56
N LEU A 15 -13.78 -8.35 -30.59
CA LEU A 15 -12.34 -8.59 -30.48
C LEU A 15 -11.56 -7.36 -30.02
N ASP A 16 -11.86 -6.20 -30.60
CA ASP A 16 -11.21 -4.92 -30.32
C ASP A 16 -11.52 -4.40 -28.90
N ARG A 17 -12.48 -4.99 -28.19
CA ARG A 17 -12.84 -4.60 -26.82
C ARG A 17 -12.04 -5.35 -25.75
N HIS A 18 -11.57 -6.56 -26.05
CA HIS A 18 -11.00 -7.45 -25.03
C HIS A 18 -9.77 -6.84 -24.37
N LEU A 19 -9.85 -6.49 -23.08
CA LEU A 19 -8.72 -6.00 -22.29
C LEU A 19 -8.02 -4.74 -22.85
N VAL A 20 -8.75 -3.82 -23.48
CA VAL A 20 -8.22 -2.59 -24.14
C VAL A 20 -7.33 -1.72 -23.24
N SER A 21 -7.60 -1.67 -21.94
CA SER A 21 -6.83 -0.86 -20.99
C SER A 21 -5.50 -1.51 -20.55
N THR A 22 -5.15 -2.68 -21.09
CA THR A 22 -4.00 -3.49 -20.66
C THR A 22 -2.90 -3.54 -21.72
N LYS A 23 -1.68 -3.92 -21.33
CA LYS A 23 -0.54 -4.09 -22.27
C LYS A 23 -0.73 -5.24 -23.27
N ILE A 24 -1.69 -6.13 -23.02
CA ILE A 24 -1.98 -7.31 -23.85
C ILE A 24 -3.23 -7.16 -24.71
N GLY A 25 -3.94 -6.03 -24.59
CA GLY A 25 -5.11 -5.69 -25.41
C GLY A 25 -4.80 -5.65 -26.92
N PRO A 26 -5.82 -5.46 -27.77
CA PRO A 26 -5.71 -5.58 -29.21
C PRO A 26 -4.75 -4.55 -29.80
N ARG A 27 -3.97 -4.95 -30.81
CA ARG A 27 -2.97 -4.12 -31.48
C ARG A 27 -3.20 -4.10 -32.98
N GLY A 28 -2.72 -3.05 -33.64
CA GLY A 28 -2.81 -2.94 -35.10
C GLY A 28 -2.14 -4.10 -35.84
N GLU A 29 -1.03 -4.62 -35.29
CA GLU A 29 -0.29 -5.77 -35.81
C GLU A 29 -1.06 -7.10 -35.72
N ASP A 30 -2.03 -7.21 -34.80
CA ASP A 30 -2.80 -8.45 -34.60
C ASP A 30 -3.63 -8.79 -35.85
N LYS A 31 -4.00 -7.79 -36.67
CA LYS A 31 -4.80 -7.96 -37.89
C LYS A 31 -4.14 -8.87 -38.92
N SER A 32 -2.81 -8.87 -39.02
CA SER A 32 -2.11 -9.70 -40.01
C SER A 32 -2.08 -11.18 -39.63
N ILE A 33 -2.15 -11.50 -38.34
CA ILE A 33 -2.05 -12.86 -37.81
C ILE A 33 -3.39 -13.40 -37.27
N LEU A 34 -4.45 -12.60 -37.29
CA LEU A 34 -5.73 -12.94 -36.64
C LEU A 34 -6.34 -14.26 -37.13
N VAL A 35 -6.21 -14.57 -38.42
CA VAL A 35 -6.70 -15.84 -39.01
C VAL A 35 -5.81 -17.01 -38.63
N GLU A 36 -4.50 -16.79 -38.46
CA GLU A 36 -3.52 -17.82 -38.09
C GLU A 36 -3.62 -18.17 -36.60
N ASP A 37 -3.92 -17.18 -35.75
CA ASP A 37 -4.11 -17.34 -34.31
C ASP A 37 -5.52 -17.89 -33.96
N TYR A 38 -6.44 -18.04 -34.91
CA TYR A 38 -7.75 -18.65 -34.67
C TYR A 38 -7.62 -20.16 -34.42
N PRO A 39 -8.28 -20.73 -33.39
CA PRO A 39 -9.34 -20.16 -32.54
C PRO A 39 -8.86 -19.53 -31.21
N LEU A 40 -7.55 -19.43 -30.96
CA LEU A 40 -7.01 -18.93 -29.70
C LEU A 40 -7.15 -17.42 -29.55
N LEU A 41 -6.91 -16.65 -30.62
CA LEU A 41 -6.81 -15.18 -30.65
C LEU A 41 -5.52 -14.61 -30.04
N PRO A 42 -4.98 -13.51 -30.60
CA PRO A 42 -3.73 -12.89 -30.13
C PRO A 42 -3.74 -12.47 -28.65
N VAL A 43 -4.85 -11.87 -28.18
CA VAL A 43 -4.99 -11.41 -26.78
C VAL A 43 -4.92 -12.58 -25.80
N ARG A 44 -5.56 -13.72 -26.11
CA ARG A 44 -5.53 -14.92 -25.27
C ARG A 44 -4.17 -15.58 -25.27
N ARG A 45 -3.52 -15.66 -26.44
CA ARG A 45 -2.16 -16.18 -26.55
C ARG A 45 -1.20 -15.38 -25.66
N ARG A 46 -1.25 -14.04 -25.70
CA ARG A 46 -0.48 -13.16 -24.81
C ARG A 46 -0.84 -13.41 -23.33
N PHE A 47 -2.13 -13.53 -23.00
CA PHE A 47 -2.56 -13.83 -21.63
C PHE A 47 -1.99 -15.17 -21.13
N TRP A 48 -2.02 -16.22 -21.96
CA TRP A 48 -1.47 -17.53 -21.61
C TRP A 48 0.04 -17.50 -21.42
N GLU A 49 0.77 -16.83 -22.30
CA GLU A 49 2.23 -16.66 -22.18
C GLU A 49 2.61 -16.00 -20.85
N HIS A 50 1.95 -14.90 -20.49
CA HIS A 50 2.21 -14.20 -19.23
C HIS A 50 1.81 -15.03 -18.02
N THR A 51 0.66 -15.70 -18.07
CA THR A 51 0.17 -16.53 -16.96
C THR A 51 1.09 -17.73 -16.72
N LEU A 52 1.47 -18.45 -17.78
CA LEU A 52 2.38 -19.59 -17.69
C LEU A 52 3.74 -19.19 -17.11
N ARG A 53 4.30 -18.04 -17.54
CA ARG A 53 5.54 -17.51 -16.95
C ARG A 53 5.38 -17.19 -15.46
N ALA A 54 4.24 -16.62 -15.07
CA ALA A 54 4.02 -16.20 -13.69
C ALA A 54 3.83 -17.37 -12.71
N VAL A 55 3.27 -18.48 -13.19
CA VAL A 55 3.08 -19.70 -12.37
C VAL A 55 4.26 -20.67 -12.42
N ASP A 56 5.25 -20.43 -13.28
CA ASP A 56 6.40 -21.31 -13.47
C ASP A 56 7.48 -21.15 -12.39
N ARG A 57 7.19 -21.57 -11.15
CA ARG A 57 8.16 -21.56 -10.05
C ARG A 57 9.38 -22.47 -10.27
N ALA A 58 9.24 -23.50 -11.12
CA ALA A 58 10.26 -24.52 -11.36
C ALA A 58 11.06 -24.33 -12.66
N GLY A 59 10.70 -23.36 -13.50
CA GLY A 59 11.32 -23.11 -14.80
C GLY A 59 11.00 -24.13 -15.90
N THR A 60 9.92 -24.91 -15.73
CA THR A 60 9.52 -26.01 -16.62
C THR A 60 8.15 -25.80 -17.29
N ALA A 61 7.23 -25.04 -16.67
CA ALA A 61 5.89 -24.81 -17.20
C ALA A 61 5.86 -23.74 -18.31
N GLY A 62 6.81 -22.80 -18.32
CA GLY A 62 6.97 -21.79 -19.37
C GLY A 62 7.66 -22.32 -20.64
N GLN A 63 8.04 -23.60 -20.69
CA GLN A 63 8.72 -24.19 -21.84
C GLN A 63 7.81 -24.23 -23.08
N LEU A 64 8.40 -23.95 -24.25
CA LEU A 64 7.70 -23.92 -25.54
C LEU A 64 6.89 -25.20 -25.81
N ARG A 65 7.38 -26.36 -25.37
CA ARG A 65 6.69 -27.65 -25.51
C ARG A 65 5.33 -27.66 -24.80
N THR A 66 5.29 -27.21 -23.54
CA THR A 66 4.06 -27.16 -22.75
C THR A 66 3.05 -26.22 -23.40
N GLN A 67 3.51 -25.06 -23.85
CA GLN A 67 2.67 -24.10 -24.57
C GLN A 67 2.08 -24.71 -25.86
N LEU A 68 2.92 -25.38 -26.66
CA LEU A 68 2.46 -26.04 -27.90
C LEU A 68 1.45 -27.17 -27.62
N CYS A 69 1.64 -27.96 -26.56
CA CYS A 69 0.67 -28.98 -26.17
C CYS A 69 -0.68 -28.37 -25.79
N ILE A 70 -0.71 -27.38 -24.90
CA ILE A 70 -1.95 -26.73 -24.46
C ILE A 70 -2.69 -26.10 -25.66
N VAL A 71 -1.97 -25.43 -26.56
CA VAL A 71 -2.56 -24.84 -27.77
C VAL A 71 -3.09 -25.92 -28.71
N TYR A 72 -2.37 -27.03 -28.88
CA TYR A 72 -2.84 -28.16 -29.69
C TYR A 72 -4.12 -28.77 -29.13
N ASP A 73 -4.19 -28.99 -27.81
CA ASP A 73 -5.38 -29.57 -27.17
C ASP A 73 -6.58 -28.62 -27.23
N ALA A 74 -6.35 -27.31 -27.09
CA ALA A 74 -7.36 -26.29 -27.31
C ALA A 74 -7.90 -26.30 -28.74
N ILE A 75 -7.03 -26.34 -29.75
CA ILE A 75 -7.43 -26.44 -31.16
C ILE A 75 -8.22 -27.72 -31.39
N ARG A 76 -7.73 -28.87 -30.89
CA ARG A 76 -8.39 -30.16 -31.02
C ARG A 76 -9.81 -30.14 -30.44
N ARG A 77 -10.01 -29.53 -29.27
CA ARG A 77 -11.32 -29.43 -28.61
C ARG A 77 -12.28 -28.51 -29.37
N THR A 78 -11.76 -27.51 -30.09
CA THR A 78 -12.57 -26.53 -30.83
C THR A 78 -12.74 -26.88 -32.30
N ALA A 79 -12.06 -27.92 -32.80
CA ALA A 79 -11.95 -28.24 -34.23
C ALA A 79 -13.30 -28.60 -34.89
N GLU A 80 -14.23 -29.19 -34.14
CA GLU A 80 -15.55 -29.60 -34.63
C GLU A 80 -16.65 -28.56 -34.36
N GLU A 81 -16.31 -27.45 -33.69
CA GLU A 81 -17.26 -26.41 -33.33
C GLU A 81 -17.52 -25.44 -34.52
N PRO A 82 -18.67 -24.77 -34.57
CA PRO A 82 -18.97 -23.80 -35.62
C PRO A 82 -17.96 -22.66 -35.70
N VAL A 83 -17.71 -22.15 -36.91
CA VAL A 83 -16.84 -20.98 -37.15
C VAL A 83 -17.37 -19.78 -36.36
N GLY A 84 -16.47 -19.12 -35.61
CA GLY A 84 -16.83 -18.07 -34.64
C GLY A 84 -16.69 -18.54 -33.19
N THR A 85 -16.46 -19.83 -32.97
CA THR A 85 -16.09 -20.39 -31.67
C THR A 85 -14.60 -20.17 -31.41
N VAL A 86 -14.28 -19.52 -30.29
CA VAL A 86 -12.92 -19.24 -29.83
C VAL A 86 -12.65 -19.94 -28.51
N VAL A 87 -11.37 -20.09 -28.19
CA VAL A 87 -10.93 -20.74 -26.94
C VAL A 87 -11.05 -19.72 -25.80
N PRO A 88 -11.88 -20.00 -24.78
CA PRO A 88 -11.96 -19.11 -23.63
C PRO A 88 -10.70 -19.26 -22.77
N ALA A 89 -10.30 -18.19 -22.09
CA ALA A 89 -9.00 -18.12 -21.44
C ALA A 89 -8.85 -19.08 -20.25
N ASP A 90 -9.96 -19.46 -19.62
CA ASP A 90 -10.04 -20.35 -18.47
C ASP A 90 -9.65 -21.80 -18.81
N PHE A 91 -9.71 -22.18 -20.09
CA PHE A 91 -9.21 -23.47 -20.57
C PHE A 91 -7.76 -23.73 -20.12
N LEU A 92 -6.94 -22.68 -20.02
CA LEU A 92 -5.58 -22.79 -19.51
C LEU A 92 -5.54 -23.40 -18.11
N PHE A 93 -6.44 -23.00 -17.21
CA PHE A 93 -6.48 -23.52 -15.84
C PHE A 93 -6.78 -25.01 -15.83
N GLU A 94 -7.74 -25.47 -16.64
CA GLU A 94 -8.08 -26.89 -16.76
C GLU A 94 -6.83 -27.72 -17.07
N GLU A 95 -6.06 -27.31 -18.08
CA GLU A 95 -4.86 -28.01 -18.55
C GLU A 95 -3.71 -28.02 -17.54
N ILE A 96 -3.52 -26.94 -16.77
CA ILE A 96 -2.34 -26.81 -15.89
C ILE A 96 -2.64 -27.07 -14.42
N SER A 97 -3.91 -27.15 -14.01
CA SER A 97 -4.34 -27.29 -12.60
C SER A 97 -3.61 -28.41 -11.85
N ALA A 98 -3.47 -29.59 -12.46
CA ALA A 98 -2.75 -30.72 -11.86
C ALA A 98 -1.27 -30.40 -11.59
N ASN A 99 -0.59 -29.72 -12.51
CA ASN A 99 0.80 -29.29 -12.35
C ASN A 99 0.92 -28.20 -11.28
N LEU A 100 -0.06 -27.29 -11.21
CA LEU A 100 -0.10 -26.25 -10.19
C LEU A 100 -0.32 -26.82 -8.79
N LEU A 101 -1.12 -27.87 -8.66
CA LEU A 101 -1.30 -28.62 -7.40
C LEU A 101 0.00 -29.28 -6.98
N GLN A 102 0.67 -29.98 -7.91
CA GLN A 102 1.92 -30.68 -7.62
C GLN A 102 3.05 -29.73 -7.22
N SER A 103 3.12 -28.56 -7.84
CA SER A 103 4.12 -27.52 -7.55
C SER A 103 3.79 -26.64 -6.33
N GLY A 104 2.58 -26.77 -5.77
CA GLY A 104 2.10 -25.95 -4.64
C GLY A 104 1.80 -24.49 -5.00
N VAL A 105 1.65 -24.17 -6.30
CA VAL A 105 1.19 -22.86 -6.76
C VAL A 105 -0.32 -22.74 -6.60
N LEU A 106 -1.04 -23.82 -6.88
CA LEU A 106 -2.46 -23.99 -6.59
C LEU A 106 -2.59 -24.84 -5.33
N LEU A 107 -3.22 -24.28 -4.31
CA LEU A 107 -3.46 -24.97 -3.06
C LEU A 107 -4.65 -25.93 -3.19
N ARG A 108 -4.61 -27.03 -2.45
CA ARG A 108 -5.65 -28.06 -2.54
C ARG A 108 -7.02 -27.50 -2.13
N GLU A 109 -7.08 -26.75 -1.04
CA GLU A 109 -8.31 -26.08 -0.58
C GLU A 109 -8.87 -25.13 -1.64
N VAL A 110 -8.00 -24.36 -2.30
CA VAL A 110 -8.39 -23.42 -3.37
C VAL A 110 -8.98 -24.19 -4.55
N ASN A 111 -8.33 -25.28 -4.96
CA ASN A 111 -8.83 -26.12 -6.05
C ASN A 111 -10.19 -26.77 -5.71
N GLU A 112 -10.33 -27.32 -4.51
CA GLU A 112 -11.60 -27.90 -4.03
C GLU A 112 -12.70 -26.85 -3.99
N THR A 113 -12.38 -25.62 -3.58
CA THR A 113 -13.32 -24.48 -3.57
C THR A 113 -13.77 -24.10 -4.99
N ILE A 114 -12.85 -24.06 -5.96
CA ILE A 114 -13.16 -23.79 -7.37
C ILE A 114 -14.08 -24.88 -7.93
N ILE A 115 -13.73 -26.15 -7.73
CA ILE A 115 -14.50 -27.30 -8.23
C ILE A 115 -15.90 -27.33 -7.62
N ALA A 116 -16.02 -27.04 -6.32
CA ALA A 116 -17.29 -27.06 -5.60
C ALA A 116 -18.32 -26.02 -6.11
N GLN A 117 -17.89 -25.01 -6.87
CA GLN A 117 -18.83 -24.06 -7.48
C GLN A 117 -19.62 -24.66 -8.63
N ASP A 118 -19.14 -25.74 -9.26
CA ASP A 118 -19.88 -26.43 -10.30
C ASP A 118 -20.91 -27.38 -9.66
N ASP A 119 -22.13 -26.88 -9.50
CA ASP A 119 -23.29 -27.64 -9.03
C ASP A 119 -24.02 -28.39 -10.18
N GLY A 120 -23.45 -28.41 -11.38
CA GLY A 120 -24.04 -29.01 -12.57
C GLY A 120 -25.02 -28.08 -13.33
N THR A 121 -25.33 -26.89 -12.81
CA THR A 121 -26.11 -25.88 -13.54
C THR A 121 -25.22 -25.03 -14.46
N PRO A 122 -25.78 -24.32 -15.46
CA PRO A 122 -25.00 -23.39 -16.29
C PRO A 122 -24.31 -22.31 -15.47
N ASP A 123 -24.99 -21.77 -14.45
CA ASP A 123 -24.45 -20.72 -13.58
C ASP A 123 -23.36 -21.25 -12.66
N GLY A 124 -23.52 -22.45 -12.09
CA GLY A 124 -22.49 -23.12 -11.30
C GLY A 124 -21.21 -23.40 -12.09
N ARG A 125 -21.35 -23.93 -13.32
CA ARG A 125 -20.22 -24.08 -14.25
C ARG A 125 -19.53 -22.74 -14.51
N LEU A 126 -20.29 -21.68 -14.74
CA LEU A 126 -19.73 -20.35 -14.99
C LEU A 126 -19.03 -19.78 -13.74
N LYS A 127 -19.56 -20.00 -12.53
CA LYS A 127 -18.92 -19.65 -11.26
C LYS A 127 -17.58 -20.35 -11.06
N SER A 128 -17.50 -21.65 -11.35
CA SER A 128 -16.25 -22.41 -11.29
C SER A 128 -15.19 -21.84 -12.25
N ARG A 129 -15.58 -21.59 -13.51
CA ARG A 129 -14.71 -20.96 -14.53
C ARG A 129 -14.25 -19.55 -14.14
N LEU A 130 -15.14 -18.74 -13.54
CA LEU A 130 -14.80 -17.42 -12.99
C LEU A 130 -13.75 -17.54 -11.88
N CYS A 131 -13.93 -18.45 -10.94
CA CYS A 131 -12.98 -18.67 -9.85
C CYS A 131 -11.60 -19.11 -10.37
N ALA A 132 -11.55 -20.00 -11.35
CA ALA A 132 -10.32 -20.41 -12.03
C ALA A 132 -9.58 -19.23 -12.68
N LEU A 133 -10.30 -18.36 -13.40
CA LEU A 133 -9.68 -17.15 -13.99
C LEU A 133 -9.22 -16.14 -12.96
N VAL A 134 -10.02 -15.91 -11.91
CA VAL A 134 -9.62 -15.04 -10.80
C VAL A 134 -8.30 -15.53 -10.21
N PHE A 135 -8.17 -16.84 -9.98
CA PHE A 135 -6.92 -17.44 -9.50
C PHE A 135 -5.75 -17.17 -10.45
N LEU A 136 -5.91 -17.44 -11.76
CA LEU A 136 -4.84 -17.24 -12.75
C LEU A 136 -4.40 -15.78 -12.83
N ILE A 137 -5.35 -14.85 -12.92
CA ILE A 137 -5.07 -13.41 -13.00
C ILE A 137 -4.34 -12.91 -11.75
N ARG A 138 -4.67 -13.46 -10.57
CA ARG A 138 -4.01 -13.11 -9.30
C ARG A 138 -2.55 -13.56 -9.22
N LYS A 139 -2.11 -14.50 -10.06
CA LYS A 139 -0.70 -14.90 -10.12
C LYS A 139 0.14 -13.99 -11.02
N LEU A 140 -0.46 -13.10 -11.81
CA LEU A 140 0.28 -12.16 -12.65
C LEU A 140 1.06 -11.13 -11.81
N PRO A 141 2.28 -10.75 -12.25
CA PRO A 141 3.11 -9.80 -11.52
C PRO A 141 2.45 -8.41 -11.44
N ARG A 142 2.62 -7.75 -10.29
CA ARG A 142 2.11 -6.40 -9.99
C ARG A 142 3.21 -5.34 -9.88
N GLU A 143 4.48 -5.76 -9.95
CA GLU A 143 5.62 -4.86 -9.80
C GLU A 143 5.80 -3.94 -11.01
N ALA A 144 6.26 -2.72 -10.75
CA ALA A 144 6.52 -1.73 -11.78
C ALA A 144 7.52 -2.29 -12.82
N GLY A 145 7.15 -2.24 -14.10
CA GLY A 145 7.93 -2.80 -15.22
C GLY A 145 7.43 -4.16 -15.69
N ALA A 146 7.06 -5.07 -14.77
CA ALA A 146 6.53 -6.40 -15.10
C ALA A 146 4.99 -6.43 -15.21
N ASP A 147 4.30 -5.47 -14.57
CA ASP A 147 2.84 -5.40 -14.59
C ASP A 147 2.29 -5.15 -16.00
N ILE A 148 1.38 -6.03 -16.43
CA ILE A 148 0.69 -5.96 -17.73
C ILE A 148 -0.67 -5.28 -17.67
N GLY A 149 -1.13 -4.89 -16.48
CA GLY A 149 -2.40 -4.17 -16.27
C GLY A 149 -3.65 -5.05 -16.22
N VAL A 150 -3.53 -6.37 -16.38
CA VAL A 150 -4.69 -7.28 -16.31
C VAL A 150 -5.12 -7.47 -14.86
N ARG A 151 -6.38 -7.13 -14.56
CA ARG A 151 -7.00 -7.23 -13.24
C ARG A 151 -8.20 -8.16 -13.27
N ALA A 152 -8.50 -8.81 -12.15
CA ALA A 152 -9.64 -9.71 -12.05
C ALA A 152 -10.92 -8.89 -11.82
N THR A 153 -11.30 -8.07 -12.79
CA THR A 153 -12.53 -7.27 -12.78
C THR A 153 -13.64 -8.00 -13.53
N ALA A 154 -14.90 -7.61 -13.30
CA ALA A 154 -16.04 -8.23 -14.00
C ALA A 154 -15.90 -8.13 -15.53
N ASP A 155 -15.46 -6.97 -16.04
CA ASP A 155 -15.25 -6.76 -17.48
C ASP A 155 -14.14 -7.64 -18.04
N ALA A 156 -12.98 -7.70 -17.36
CA ALA A 156 -11.86 -8.52 -17.81
C ALA A 156 -12.20 -10.02 -17.80
N LEU A 157 -12.92 -10.47 -16.78
CA LEU A 157 -13.38 -11.86 -16.68
C LEU A 157 -14.40 -12.19 -17.78
N ALA A 158 -15.37 -11.31 -18.02
CA ALA A 158 -16.33 -11.48 -19.11
C ALA A 158 -15.62 -11.53 -20.47
N ASP A 159 -14.73 -10.58 -20.72
CA ASP A 159 -13.92 -10.53 -21.94
C ASP A 159 -13.14 -11.82 -22.13
N LEU A 160 -12.55 -12.39 -21.06
CA LEU A 160 -11.72 -13.61 -21.09
C LEU A 160 -12.51 -14.91 -21.26
N LEU A 161 -13.81 -14.93 -20.91
CA LEU A 161 -14.67 -16.12 -20.94
C LEU A 161 -15.44 -16.34 -22.25
N VAL A 162 -15.48 -15.34 -23.13
CA VAL A 162 -16.15 -15.41 -24.44
C VAL A 162 -15.69 -16.66 -25.21
N LYS A 163 -16.66 -17.51 -25.59
CA LYS A 163 -16.47 -18.70 -26.43
C LYS A 163 -17.12 -18.50 -27.81
N ASP A 164 -18.35 -18.00 -27.89
CA ASP A 164 -19.03 -17.62 -29.15
C ASP A 164 -18.92 -16.10 -29.36
N LEU A 165 -18.12 -15.68 -30.35
CA LEU A 165 -17.86 -14.26 -30.63
C LEU A 165 -19.13 -13.45 -30.96
N ALA A 166 -20.17 -14.09 -31.50
CA ALA A 166 -21.38 -13.40 -31.92
C ALA A 166 -22.41 -13.26 -30.79
N LYS A 167 -22.41 -14.17 -29.79
CA LYS A 167 -23.50 -14.31 -28.81
C LYS A 167 -23.09 -14.09 -27.36
N ASP A 168 -21.87 -14.43 -26.98
CA ASP A 168 -21.51 -14.51 -25.57
C ASP A 168 -21.23 -13.12 -24.96
N GLY A 169 -20.62 -12.21 -25.72
CA GLY A 169 -20.07 -10.96 -25.19
C GLY A 169 -21.07 -10.11 -24.40
N ALA A 170 -22.28 -9.89 -24.93
CA ALA A 170 -23.30 -9.10 -24.22
C ALA A 170 -23.91 -9.88 -23.04
N THR A 171 -24.12 -11.19 -23.23
CA THR A 171 -24.71 -12.08 -22.22
C THR A 171 -23.81 -12.19 -20.99
N LEU A 172 -22.52 -12.47 -21.19
CA LEU A 172 -21.53 -12.58 -20.13
C LEU A 172 -21.38 -11.26 -19.35
N ARG A 173 -21.32 -10.12 -20.02
CA ARG A 173 -21.23 -8.81 -19.34
C ARG A 173 -22.46 -8.50 -18.47
N GLY A 174 -23.62 -9.07 -18.79
CA GLY A 174 -24.81 -8.96 -17.95
C GLY A 174 -24.88 -9.98 -16.80
N GLN A 175 -24.31 -11.18 -16.98
CA GLN A 175 -24.38 -12.28 -16.01
C GLN A 175 -23.22 -12.28 -15.02
N VAL A 176 -21.98 -12.06 -15.49
CA VAL A 176 -20.75 -12.16 -14.69
C VAL A 176 -20.80 -11.27 -13.44
N PRO A 177 -21.20 -9.98 -13.50
CA PRO A 177 -21.30 -9.16 -12.28
C PRO A 177 -22.21 -9.77 -11.21
N LYS A 178 -23.37 -10.31 -11.61
CA LYS A 178 -24.34 -10.92 -10.68
C LYS A 178 -23.76 -12.18 -10.02
N LEU A 179 -23.13 -13.05 -10.80
CA LEU A 179 -22.52 -14.28 -10.28
C LEU A 179 -21.33 -13.97 -9.37
N LEU A 180 -20.55 -12.93 -9.67
CA LEU A 180 -19.48 -12.47 -8.80
C LEU A 180 -20.01 -11.92 -7.47
N ASP A 181 -21.12 -11.16 -7.50
CA ASP A 181 -21.76 -10.69 -6.27
C ASP A 181 -22.30 -11.85 -5.42
N GLU A 182 -22.86 -12.88 -6.04
CA GLU A 182 -23.27 -14.11 -5.35
C GLU A 182 -22.08 -14.86 -4.73
N LEU A 183 -20.96 -14.98 -5.45
CA LEU A 183 -19.74 -15.60 -4.95
C LEU A 183 -19.11 -14.81 -3.79
N VAL A 184 -19.23 -13.48 -3.81
CA VAL A 184 -18.81 -12.62 -2.69
C VAL A 184 -19.74 -12.79 -1.50
N ALA A 185 -21.05 -12.83 -1.72
CA ALA A 185 -22.03 -13.06 -0.66
C ALA A 185 -21.86 -14.45 0.00
N ALA A 186 -21.48 -15.46 -0.79
CA ALA A 186 -21.15 -16.80 -0.30
C ALA A 186 -19.79 -16.90 0.40
N GLY A 187 -18.95 -15.86 0.35
CA GLY A 187 -17.60 -15.85 0.93
C GLY A 187 -16.57 -16.68 0.16
N THR A 188 -16.88 -17.11 -1.08
CA THR A 188 -15.92 -17.77 -1.97
C THR A 188 -14.93 -16.77 -2.56
N LEU A 189 -15.44 -15.58 -2.90
CA LEU A 189 -14.63 -14.46 -3.38
C LEU A 189 -14.66 -13.32 -2.36
N ILE A 190 -13.59 -12.54 -2.36
CA ILE A 190 -13.56 -11.21 -1.74
C ILE A 190 -13.36 -10.15 -2.82
N LYS A 191 -14.07 -9.04 -2.69
CA LYS A 191 -13.89 -7.85 -3.54
C LYS A 191 -12.95 -6.86 -2.85
N LEU A 192 -11.84 -6.54 -3.52
CA LEU A 192 -10.85 -5.55 -3.12
C LEU A 192 -10.89 -4.42 -4.16
N ASP A 193 -11.49 -3.29 -3.79
CA ASP A 193 -11.87 -2.23 -4.71
C ASP A 193 -12.73 -2.78 -5.88
N ASP A 194 -12.21 -2.84 -7.10
CA ASP A 194 -12.90 -3.41 -8.27
C ASP A 194 -12.38 -4.80 -8.67
N GLU A 195 -11.46 -5.39 -7.89
CA GLU A 195 -10.85 -6.68 -8.18
C GLU A 195 -11.39 -7.80 -7.29
N TYR A 196 -11.54 -8.98 -7.87
CA TYR A 196 -11.95 -10.18 -7.14
C TYR A 196 -10.73 -11.05 -6.77
N SER A 197 -10.79 -11.73 -5.64
CA SER A 197 -9.80 -12.73 -5.20
C SER A 197 -10.49 -13.92 -4.56
N LEU A 198 -9.93 -15.11 -4.68
CA LEU A 198 -10.38 -16.26 -3.90
C LEU A 198 -10.07 -16.05 -2.42
N GLN A 199 -11.02 -16.42 -1.58
CA GLN A 199 -10.92 -16.32 -0.13
C GLN A 199 -10.67 -17.72 0.43
N THR A 200 -9.49 -17.95 1.01
CA THR A 200 -9.22 -19.19 1.77
C THR A 200 -9.75 -19.05 3.19
N ARG A 201 -10.00 -20.18 3.85
CA ARG A 201 -10.38 -20.20 5.27
C ARG A 201 -9.33 -19.51 6.11
N GLU A 202 -8.06 -19.84 5.90
CA GLU A 202 -6.95 -19.24 6.64
C GLU A 202 -6.91 -17.72 6.42
N SER A 203 -7.01 -17.24 5.17
CA SER A 203 -7.06 -15.79 4.88
C SER A 203 -8.24 -15.10 5.58
N SER A 204 -9.39 -15.78 5.66
CA SER A 204 -10.58 -15.28 6.35
C SER A 204 -10.35 -15.12 7.85
N GLU A 205 -9.71 -16.10 8.49
CA GLU A 205 -9.38 -16.06 9.91
C GLU A 205 -8.37 -14.96 10.24
N TRP A 206 -7.39 -14.74 9.35
CA TRP A 206 -6.44 -13.63 9.46
C TRP A 206 -7.12 -12.27 9.32
N GLU A 207 -8.02 -12.11 8.34
CA GLU A 207 -8.75 -10.85 8.14
C GLU A 207 -9.75 -10.58 9.28
N ALA A 208 -10.43 -11.61 9.77
CA ALA A 208 -11.32 -11.49 10.93
C ALA A 208 -10.56 -11.02 12.18
N GLU A 209 -9.36 -11.59 12.43
CA GLU A 209 -8.52 -11.18 13.55
C GLU A 209 -7.99 -9.75 13.39
N PHE A 210 -7.58 -9.37 12.18
CA PHE A 210 -7.24 -7.99 11.85
C PHE A 210 -8.39 -7.02 12.15
N ARG A 211 -9.61 -7.29 11.64
CA ARG A 211 -10.77 -6.42 11.84
C ARG A 211 -11.19 -6.33 13.30
N ASN A 212 -11.09 -7.44 14.04
CA ASN A 212 -11.31 -7.47 15.49
C ASN A 212 -10.36 -6.52 16.22
N ARG A 213 -9.06 -6.59 15.92
CA ARG A 213 -8.04 -5.72 16.53
C ARG A 213 -8.20 -4.26 16.14
N GLN A 214 -8.50 -4.00 14.87
CA GLN A 214 -8.76 -2.66 14.38
C GLN A 214 -9.95 -2.04 15.12
N THR A 215 -11.06 -2.77 15.23
CA THR A 215 -12.28 -2.32 15.91
C THR A 215 -12.02 -2.08 17.40
N LYS A 216 -11.31 -2.99 18.08
CA LYS A 216 -10.93 -2.84 19.49
C LYS A 216 -10.12 -1.57 19.73
N LEU A 217 -9.16 -1.27 18.86
CA LEU A 217 -8.33 -0.08 19.01
C LEU A 217 -9.11 1.21 18.68
N VAL A 218 -9.94 1.22 17.63
CA VAL A 218 -10.80 2.37 17.31
C VAL A 218 -11.75 2.70 18.46
N ASN A 219 -12.28 1.68 19.15
CA ASN A 219 -13.16 1.84 20.30
C ASN A 219 -12.44 2.08 21.63
N ASP A 220 -11.11 2.19 21.63
CA ASP A 220 -10.28 2.50 22.81
C ASP A 220 -9.62 3.89 22.64
N PRO A 221 -10.33 4.98 23.00
CA PRO A 221 -9.83 6.34 22.81
C PRO A 221 -8.55 6.62 23.61
N THR A 222 -8.39 5.98 24.78
CA THR A 222 -7.22 6.16 25.64
C THR A 222 -5.97 5.59 24.97
N ARG A 223 -6.04 4.33 24.51
CA ARG A 223 -4.93 3.68 23.81
C ARG A 223 -4.60 4.37 22.48
N MET A 224 -5.62 4.83 21.75
CA MET A 224 -5.44 5.63 20.54
C MET A 224 -4.74 6.96 20.82
N SER A 225 -5.11 7.64 21.91
CA SER A 225 -4.46 8.89 22.31
C SER A 225 -2.98 8.66 22.65
N SER A 226 -2.67 7.64 23.45
CA SER A 226 -1.29 7.30 23.82
C SER A 226 -0.43 6.95 22.61
N LYS A 227 -0.94 6.12 21.68
CA LYS A 227 -0.21 5.77 20.45
C LYS A 227 0.06 6.99 19.58
N ARG A 228 -0.93 7.86 19.42
CA ARG A 228 -0.78 9.10 18.64
C ARG A 228 0.25 10.03 19.27
N ALA A 229 0.17 10.26 20.57
CA ALA A 229 1.13 11.11 21.30
C ALA A 229 2.56 10.56 21.19
N GLN A 230 2.73 9.24 21.30
CA GLN A 230 4.04 8.60 21.10
C GLN A 230 4.59 8.80 19.69
N LEU A 231 3.74 8.62 18.66
CA LEU A 231 4.16 8.76 17.25
C LEU A 231 4.55 10.20 16.90
N LEU A 232 3.70 11.16 17.28
CA LEU A 232 3.98 12.59 17.04
C LEU A 232 5.18 13.05 17.87
N GLY A 233 5.28 12.62 19.13
CA GLY A 233 6.41 12.91 20.00
C GLY A 233 7.74 12.40 19.43
N SER A 234 7.77 11.14 18.98
CA SER A 234 8.96 10.57 18.32
C SER A 234 9.32 11.31 17.05
N ALA A 235 8.34 11.65 16.21
CA ALA A 235 8.60 12.36 14.96
C ALA A 235 9.15 13.78 15.19
N VAL A 236 8.63 14.51 16.20
CA VAL A 236 9.17 15.82 16.59
C VAL A 236 10.57 15.68 17.18
N GLN A 237 10.81 14.67 18.03
CA GLN A 237 12.12 14.36 18.58
C GLN A 237 13.15 14.07 17.48
N ASP A 238 12.79 13.29 16.46
CA ASP A 238 13.68 12.97 15.35
C ASP A 238 13.96 14.20 14.48
N ALA A 239 12.93 15.03 14.25
CA ALA A 239 13.05 16.26 13.46
C ALA A 239 13.93 17.31 14.16
N VAL A 240 13.79 17.49 15.47
CA VAL A 240 14.39 18.64 16.20
C VAL A 240 15.53 18.25 17.13
N GLY A 241 15.54 17.03 17.67
CA GLY A 241 16.52 16.57 18.66
C GLY A 241 17.95 16.42 18.12
N SER A 242 18.13 16.40 16.80
CA SER A 242 19.44 16.33 16.14
C SER A 242 20.04 17.70 15.81
N VAL A 243 19.36 18.79 16.17
CA VAL A 243 19.85 20.16 15.93
C VAL A 243 21.13 20.40 16.74
N LYS A 244 22.22 20.70 16.04
CA LYS A 244 23.46 21.19 16.65
C LYS A 244 23.41 22.71 16.72
N LEU A 245 23.33 23.25 17.93
CA LEU A 245 23.43 24.69 18.16
C LEU A 245 24.87 25.04 18.53
N LEU A 246 25.44 26.02 17.84
CA LEU A 246 26.76 26.56 18.13
C LEU A 246 26.60 28.03 18.45
N HIS A 247 26.95 28.44 19.67
CA HIS A 247 26.75 29.80 20.14
C HIS A 247 28.04 30.62 20.02
N GLY A 248 27.93 31.78 19.35
CA GLY A 248 28.98 32.78 19.17
C GLY A 248 30.22 32.32 18.39
N LYS A 249 31.26 33.14 18.44
CA LYS A 249 32.53 32.99 17.73
C LYS A 249 33.36 31.84 18.27
N CYS A 250 33.28 31.56 19.57
CA CYS A 250 33.93 30.39 20.17
C CYS A 250 33.27 29.05 19.77
N LYS A 251 32.08 29.09 19.14
CA LYS A 251 31.28 27.93 18.72
C LYS A 251 30.97 27.00 19.89
N GLU A 252 30.54 27.58 21.01
CA GLU A 252 30.19 26.81 22.20
C GLU A 252 28.96 25.93 21.89
N PRO A 253 29.04 24.60 22.06
CA PRO A 253 27.91 23.72 21.78
C PRO A 253 26.79 23.92 22.79
N ARG A 254 25.57 24.15 22.29
CA ARG A 254 24.35 24.29 23.11
C ARG A 254 23.35 23.20 22.77
N LYS A 255 22.45 22.90 23.71
CA LYS A 255 21.44 21.85 23.58
C LYS A 255 20.03 22.43 23.69
N LEU A 256 19.14 21.82 22.92
CA LEU A 256 17.69 21.98 23.08
C LEU A 256 17.21 20.97 24.12
N ALA A 257 16.41 21.43 25.07
CA ALA A 257 15.67 20.57 25.99
C ALA A 257 14.23 20.45 25.49
N LEU A 258 13.84 19.27 24.99
CA LEU A 258 12.49 19.05 24.46
C LEU A 258 11.54 18.64 25.60
N HIS A 259 10.47 19.41 25.79
CA HIS A 259 9.47 19.20 26.83
C HIS A 259 8.10 19.00 26.20
N PHE A 260 7.52 17.81 26.37
CA PHE A 260 6.21 17.45 25.84
C PHE A 260 5.14 17.56 26.93
N GLY A 261 4.00 18.14 26.60
CA GLY A 261 2.81 18.15 27.48
C GLY A 261 2.34 19.55 27.84
N THR A 262 1.37 19.61 28.76
CA THR A 262 0.66 20.84 29.13
C THR A 262 1.34 21.62 30.25
N GLU A 263 2.37 21.07 30.88
CA GLU A 263 3.12 21.73 31.95
C GLU A 263 4.30 22.52 31.36
N PRO A 264 4.54 23.75 31.82
CA PRO A 264 5.64 24.56 31.33
C PRO A 264 7.00 23.95 31.74
N PRO A 265 8.03 24.07 30.89
CA PRO A 265 9.37 23.61 31.22
C PRO A 265 9.97 24.43 32.37
N GLN A 266 10.80 23.79 33.18
CA GLN A 266 11.62 24.50 34.17
C GLN A 266 12.86 25.09 33.49
N GLU A 267 13.15 26.37 33.77
CA GLU A 267 14.34 27.04 33.26
C GLU A 267 15.57 26.58 34.04
N THR A 268 16.39 25.72 33.43
CA THR A 268 17.66 25.23 34.01
C THR A 268 18.85 26.14 33.72
N GLY A 269 18.68 27.19 32.92
CA GLY A 269 19.70 28.23 32.64
C GLY A 269 20.81 27.84 31.66
N HIS A 270 20.94 26.56 31.29
CA HIS A 270 22.04 26.06 30.45
C HIS A 270 21.61 25.46 29.11
N GLU A 271 20.33 25.08 29.00
CA GLU A 271 19.73 24.50 27.79
C GLU A 271 18.56 25.38 27.34
N VAL A 272 18.32 25.42 26.03
CA VAL A 272 17.19 26.20 25.48
C VAL A 272 15.92 25.33 25.54
N PRO A 273 14.91 25.70 26.35
CA PRO A 273 13.71 24.89 26.50
C PRO A 273 12.80 25.02 25.28
N VAL A 274 12.35 23.89 24.76
CA VAL A 274 11.37 23.77 23.68
C VAL A 274 10.12 23.10 24.23
N TRP A 275 9.05 23.86 24.39
CA TRP A 275 7.79 23.40 24.93
C TRP A 275 6.83 23.00 23.81
N ILE A 276 6.60 21.70 23.67
CA ILE A 276 5.85 21.07 22.58
C ILE A 276 4.47 20.65 23.06
N ARG A 277 3.44 21.18 22.40
CA ARG A 277 2.04 20.85 22.63
C ARG A 277 1.36 20.45 21.34
N ASP A 278 0.41 19.53 21.42
CA ASP A 278 -0.39 19.10 20.28
C ASP A 278 -1.85 19.56 20.38
N GLY A 279 -2.53 19.62 19.24
CA GLY A 279 -3.92 20.03 19.10
C GLY A 279 -4.96 19.07 19.69
N TRP A 280 -4.55 17.96 20.30
CA TRP A 280 -5.44 17.07 21.06
C TRP A 280 -5.39 17.36 22.57
N GLY A 281 -4.26 17.87 23.08
CA GLY A 281 -4.10 18.25 24.48
C GLY A 281 -4.23 19.75 24.77
N ALA A 282 -3.96 20.61 23.79
CA ALA A 282 -4.03 22.07 23.94
C ALA A 282 -4.59 22.75 22.68
N ASP A 283 -5.17 23.93 22.85
CA ASP A 283 -5.60 24.78 21.74
C ASP A 283 -4.48 25.74 21.31
N GLU A 284 -4.42 26.09 20.02
CA GLU A 284 -3.39 27.01 19.50
C GLU A 284 -3.39 28.36 20.22
N LYS A 285 -4.58 28.87 20.58
CA LYS A 285 -4.72 30.18 21.21
C LYS A 285 -4.10 30.22 22.60
N SER A 286 -4.22 29.16 23.39
CA SER A 286 -3.54 29.05 24.68
C SER A 286 -2.03 28.96 24.52
N VAL A 287 -1.53 28.26 23.49
CA VAL A 287 -0.08 28.26 23.19
C VAL A 287 0.45 29.67 22.89
N VAL A 288 -0.27 30.41 22.06
CA VAL A 288 0.10 31.81 21.73
C VAL A 288 -0.03 32.72 22.95
N ALA A 289 -1.06 32.53 23.78
CA ALA A 289 -1.25 33.30 25.00
C ALA A 289 -0.10 33.08 26.01
N ASP A 290 0.32 31.83 26.21
CA ASP A 290 1.44 31.50 27.08
C ASP A 290 2.76 32.08 26.55
N ALA A 291 2.99 31.99 25.23
CA ALA A 291 4.16 32.58 24.60
C ALA A 291 4.22 34.11 24.78
N ARG A 292 3.07 34.79 24.76
CA ARG A 292 2.97 36.23 25.07
C ARG A 292 3.20 36.52 26.55
N ALA A 293 2.61 35.71 27.43
CA ALA A 293 2.72 35.87 28.88
C ALA A 293 4.15 35.66 29.39
N ALA A 294 4.92 34.78 28.73
CA ALA A 294 6.35 34.57 29.02
C ALA A 294 7.21 35.84 28.78
N GLY A 295 6.73 36.77 27.94
CA GLY A 295 7.43 38.01 27.63
C GLY A 295 8.52 37.85 26.57
N ALA A 296 8.96 38.99 26.02
CA ALA A 296 9.91 39.03 24.90
C ALA A 296 11.32 38.53 25.27
N ASP A 297 11.68 38.59 26.55
CA ASP A 297 12.99 38.14 27.05
C ASP A 297 13.00 36.64 27.38
N SER A 298 11.87 35.95 27.29
CA SER A 298 11.84 34.51 27.58
C SER A 298 12.61 33.71 26.51
N PRO A 299 13.49 32.78 26.93
CA PRO A 299 14.21 31.89 26.03
C PRO A 299 13.36 30.68 25.59
N ILE A 300 12.13 30.52 26.10
CA ILE A 300 11.26 29.39 25.80
C ILE A 300 10.76 29.45 24.34
N ILE A 301 10.97 28.36 23.62
CA ILE A 301 10.42 28.14 22.28
C ILE A 301 9.14 27.32 22.44
N HIS A 302 8.02 27.84 21.94
CA HIS A 302 6.73 27.16 21.98
C HIS A 302 6.45 26.51 20.63
N VAL A 303 6.22 25.19 20.62
CA VAL A 303 5.89 24.43 19.40
C VAL A 303 4.47 23.90 19.52
N PHE A 304 3.65 24.17 18.52
CA PHE A 304 2.28 23.69 18.42
C PHE A 304 2.12 22.76 17.21
N VAL A 305 1.82 21.49 17.47
CA VAL A 305 1.52 20.49 16.44
C VAL A 305 0.00 20.49 16.20
N PRO A 306 -0.50 20.93 15.03
CA PRO A 306 -1.92 21.06 14.79
C PRO A 306 -2.63 19.70 14.74
N LYS A 307 -3.91 19.70 15.11
CA LYS A 307 -4.83 18.57 14.89
C LYS A 307 -5.27 18.48 13.42
N SER A 308 -4.32 18.48 12.48
CA SER A 308 -4.60 18.29 11.06
C SER A 308 -4.76 16.80 10.72
N ARG A 309 -5.61 16.48 9.75
CA ARG A 309 -5.83 15.10 9.25
C ARG A 309 -6.16 14.08 10.35
N ALA A 310 -6.84 14.49 11.42
CA ALA A 310 -7.08 13.67 12.61
C ALA A 310 -7.75 12.31 12.30
N ASP A 311 -8.77 12.31 11.45
CA ASP A 311 -9.50 11.08 11.09
C ASP A 311 -8.62 10.13 10.26
N ALA A 312 -7.87 10.67 9.29
CA ALA A 312 -6.94 9.88 8.49
C ALA A 312 -5.83 9.29 9.36
N LEU A 313 -5.23 10.09 10.24
CA LEU A 313 -4.20 9.63 11.18
C LEU A 313 -4.74 8.53 12.11
N ALA A 314 -5.94 8.71 12.67
CA ALA A 314 -6.57 7.69 13.51
C ALA A 314 -6.82 6.38 12.76
N ARG A 315 -7.34 6.44 11.53
CA ARG A 315 -7.57 5.24 10.69
C ARG A 315 -6.27 4.50 10.38
N VAL A 316 -5.20 5.21 10.00
CA VAL A 316 -3.94 4.58 9.62
C VAL A 316 -3.20 4.02 10.85
N ILE A 317 -3.23 4.72 11.99
CA ILE A 317 -2.71 4.18 13.27
C ILE A 317 -3.42 2.87 13.63
N ALA A 318 -4.76 2.84 13.50
CA ALA A 318 -5.53 1.64 13.78
C ALA A 318 -5.18 0.48 12.83
N ALA A 319 -5.05 0.76 11.53
CA ALA A 319 -4.68 -0.24 10.54
C ALA A 319 -3.26 -0.79 10.76
N GLN A 320 -2.27 0.08 10.98
CA GLN A 320 -0.88 -0.32 11.22
C GLN A 320 -0.76 -1.17 12.48
N SER A 321 -1.40 -0.74 13.58
CA SER A 321 -1.35 -1.48 14.85
C SER A 321 -2.10 -2.80 14.76
N ALA A 322 -3.25 -2.84 14.08
CA ALA A 322 -4.01 -4.08 13.90
C ALA A 322 -3.22 -5.08 13.06
N ALA A 323 -2.61 -4.67 11.95
CA ALA A 323 -1.81 -5.55 11.11
C ALA A 323 -0.61 -6.13 11.87
N LYS A 324 0.11 -5.28 12.62
CA LYS A 324 1.25 -5.70 13.45
C LYS A 324 0.82 -6.69 14.53
N ASP A 325 -0.20 -6.35 15.30
CA ASP A 325 -0.69 -7.19 16.40
C ASP A 325 -1.25 -8.53 15.86
N THR A 326 -1.87 -8.56 14.67
CA THR A 326 -2.33 -9.81 14.02
C THR A 326 -1.14 -10.69 13.62
N LEU A 327 -0.09 -10.12 13.02
CA LEU A 327 1.12 -10.86 12.63
C LEU A 327 1.81 -11.48 13.85
N GLU A 328 1.94 -10.71 14.94
CA GLU A 328 2.51 -11.20 16.19
C GLU A 328 1.67 -12.31 16.83
N TYR A 329 0.34 -12.16 16.80
CA TYR A 329 -0.57 -13.15 17.37
C TYR A 329 -0.63 -14.46 16.58
N LYS A 330 -0.74 -14.39 15.25
CA LYS A 330 -0.83 -15.57 14.37
C LYS A 330 0.51 -16.28 14.20
N GLY A 331 1.63 -15.57 14.36
CA GLY A 331 2.97 -16.15 14.30
C GLY A 331 3.39 -16.58 12.89
N VAL A 332 4.32 -17.53 12.80
CA VAL A 332 4.80 -18.10 11.52
C VAL A 332 3.98 -19.37 11.22
N PRO A 333 3.06 -19.33 10.25
CA PRO A 333 2.30 -20.52 9.87
C PRO A 333 3.19 -21.50 9.09
N SER A 334 2.88 -22.79 9.22
CA SER A 334 3.56 -23.89 8.50
C SER A 334 2.79 -24.35 7.25
N THR A 335 1.52 -23.96 7.12
CA THR A 335 0.70 -24.28 5.96
C THR A 335 0.93 -23.28 4.83
N PRO A 336 0.92 -23.70 3.55
CA PRO A 336 1.01 -22.79 2.42
C PRO A 336 -0.05 -21.67 2.45
N GLU A 337 -1.27 -21.99 2.86
CA GLU A 337 -2.40 -21.06 2.98
C GLU A 337 -2.11 -19.98 4.03
N GLY A 338 -1.52 -20.39 5.16
CA GLY A 338 -1.13 -19.46 6.21
C GLY A 338 0.03 -18.59 5.78
N ILE A 339 0.99 -19.13 5.02
CA ILE A 339 2.12 -18.34 4.48
C ILE A 339 1.58 -17.25 3.54
N GLU A 340 0.62 -17.56 2.67
CA GLU A 340 -0.02 -16.58 1.78
C GLU A 340 -0.83 -15.53 2.57
N ALA A 341 -1.63 -15.96 3.55
CA ALA A 341 -2.38 -15.05 4.42
C ALA A 341 -1.46 -14.09 5.21
N ARG A 342 -0.34 -14.62 5.71
CA ARG A 342 0.69 -13.84 6.39
C ARG A 342 1.33 -12.82 5.45
N GLN A 343 1.72 -13.20 4.23
CA GLN A 343 2.29 -12.29 3.25
C GLN A 343 1.33 -11.16 2.89
N GLY A 344 0.02 -11.46 2.77
CA GLY A 344 -1.01 -10.44 2.60
C GLY A 344 -1.05 -9.44 3.77
N MET A 345 -0.95 -9.94 5.01
CA MET A 345 -0.93 -9.08 6.19
C MET A 345 0.37 -8.27 6.33
N GLU A 346 1.53 -8.82 5.95
CA GLU A 346 2.82 -8.12 5.90
C GLU A 346 2.79 -6.97 4.87
N THR A 347 2.17 -7.20 3.71
CA THR A 347 1.95 -6.16 2.69
C THR A 347 1.12 -5.02 3.26
N ARG A 348 -0.01 -5.34 3.90
CA ARG A 348 -0.89 -4.35 4.53
C ARG A 348 -0.21 -3.56 5.65
N LEU A 349 0.62 -4.22 6.47
CA LEU A 349 1.43 -3.55 7.48
C LEU A 349 2.40 -2.54 6.85
N THR A 350 3.05 -2.94 5.75
CA THR A 350 4.02 -2.09 5.03
C THR A 350 3.34 -0.87 4.41
N GLU A 351 2.20 -1.05 3.75
CA GLU A 351 1.39 0.04 3.19
C GLU A 351 0.90 1.01 4.27
N ALA A 352 0.39 0.48 5.38
CA ALA A 352 -0.06 1.29 6.50
C ALA A 352 1.10 2.04 7.18
N ALA A 353 2.27 1.42 7.32
CA ALA A 353 3.47 2.06 7.88
C ALA A 353 3.98 3.19 6.99
N ASN A 354 4.01 3.00 5.66
CA ASN A 354 4.39 4.06 4.72
C ASN A 354 3.39 5.21 4.73
N SER A 355 2.09 4.91 4.70
CA SER A 355 1.03 5.91 4.81
C SER A 355 1.11 6.70 6.12
N LEU A 356 1.40 6.00 7.23
CA LEU A 356 1.56 6.63 8.54
C LEU A 356 2.75 7.57 8.57
N ARG A 357 3.90 7.14 8.00
CA ARG A 357 5.11 7.98 7.92
C ARG A 357 4.83 9.27 7.16
N THR A 358 4.17 9.19 6.00
CA THR A 358 3.80 10.36 5.20
C THR A 358 2.86 11.28 5.97
N LEU A 359 1.79 10.75 6.55
CA LEU A 359 0.81 11.56 7.31
C LEU A 359 1.43 12.23 8.52
N VAL A 360 2.30 11.53 9.27
CA VAL A 360 2.98 12.10 10.43
C VAL A 360 3.94 13.21 10.00
N ALA A 361 4.71 13.02 8.93
CA ALA A 361 5.59 14.06 8.40
C ALA A 361 4.80 15.32 8.01
N GLU A 362 3.69 15.18 7.29
CA GLU A 362 2.84 16.32 6.93
C GLU A 362 2.27 17.07 8.15
N VAL A 363 1.87 16.34 9.20
CA VAL A 363 1.36 16.94 10.45
C VAL A 363 2.48 17.69 11.19
N VAL A 364 3.68 17.12 11.22
CA VAL A 364 4.85 17.71 11.88
C VAL A 364 5.36 18.95 11.11
N ASP A 365 5.39 18.91 9.78
CA ASP A 365 5.76 20.07 8.96
C ASP A 365 4.74 21.21 9.09
N GLY A 366 3.46 20.86 9.31
CA GLY A 366 2.40 21.80 9.64
C GLY A 366 2.51 22.43 11.03
N ALA A 367 3.47 22.02 11.86
CA ALA A 367 3.66 22.58 13.20
C ALA A 367 4.07 24.05 13.16
N LYS A 368 3.53 24.81 14.11
CA LYS A 368 3.82 26.24 14.30
C LYS A 368 4.81 26.41 15.43
N VAL A 369 5.68 27.39 15.30
CA VAL A 369 6.69 27.71 16.32
C VAL A 369 6.55 29.17 16.69
N PHE A 370 6.46 29.44 17.99
CA PHE A 370 6.34 30.77 18.56
C PHE A 370 7.50 30.99 19.54
N GLN A 371 8.09 32.17 19.50
CA GLN A 371 9.05 32.58 20.53
C GLN A 371 8.38 33.23 21.72
N GLY A 372 9.11 33.33 22.85
CA GLY A 372 8.78 34.25 23.92
C GLY A 372 8.45 35.65 23.37
N GLY A 373 7.31 36.19 23.78
CA GLY A 373 6.67 37.40 23.23
C GLY A 373 5.56 37.10 22.21
N GLY A 374 5.38 35.84 21.79
CA GLY A 374 4.30 35.40 20.91
C GLY A 374 4.52 35.64 19.42
N THR A 375 5.76 35.88 18.99
CA THR A 375 6.11 36.04 17.57
C THR A 375 6.21 34.68 16.90
N GLU A 376 5.45 34.47 15.82
CA GLU A 376 5.46 33.24 15.03
C GLU A 376 6.65 33.20 14.06
N ARG A 377 7.19 32.00 13.88
CA ARG A 377 8.26 31.66 12.94
C ARG A 377 7.69 31.06 11.67
N LEU A 378 8.04 31.65 10.53
CA LEU A 378 7.38 31.44 9.23
C LEU A 378 8.22 30.64 8.22
N GLU A 379 9.32 30.05 8.66
CA GLU A 379 10.18 29.19 7.86
C GLU A 379 9.41 27.95 7.37
N SER A 380 9.93 27.26 6.35
CA SER A 380 9.18 26.21 5.64
C SER A 380 9.11 24.88 6.40
N THR A 381 10.15 24.51 7.15
CA THR A 381 10.21 23.24 7.88
C THR A 381 10.19 23.47 9.39
N LEU A 382 9.71 22.49 10.17
CA LEU A 382 9.78 22.56 11.63
C LEU A 382 11.22 22.76 12.12
N LEU A 383 12.17 22.08 11.47
CA LEU A 383 13.58 22.16 11.79
C LEU A 383 14.11 23.59 11.67
N ASP A 384 13.81 24.27 10.56
CA ASP A 384 14.28 25.63 10.32
C ASP A 384 13.60 26.63 11.27
N LYS A 385 12.29 26.48 11.50
CA LYS A 385 11.55 27.30 12.48
C LYS A 385 12.17 27.20 13.88
N VAL A 386 12.52 25.99 14.32
CA VAL A 386 13.13 25.79 15.65
C VAL A 386 14.56 26.30 15.70
N ARG A 387 15.36 26.12 14.63
CA ARG A 387 16.74 26.65 14.58
C ARG A 387 16.77 28.17 14.69
N GLU A 388 15.99 28.86 13.87
CA GLU A 388 15.86 30.33 13.92
C GLU A 388 15.30 30.81 15.26
N ALA A 389 14.34 30.05 15.82
CA ALA A 389 13.85 30.34 17.15
C ALA A 389 14.94 30.18 18.23
N ALA A 390 15.76 29.14 18.12
CA ALA A 390 16.82 28.80 19.05
C ALA A 390 17.97 29.79 19.05
N ASP A 391 18.40 30.27 17.88
CA ASP A 391 19.45 31.28 17.79
C ASP A 391 19.05 32.57 18.53
N ALA A 392 17.81 33.03 18.35
CA ALA A 392 17.30 34.18 19.09
C ALA A 392 17.02 33.87 20.58
N SER A 393 16.71 32.62 20.94
CA SER A 393 16.62 32.21 22.36
C SER A 393 17.99 32.14 23.05
N LEU A 394 19.08 31.88 22.32
CA LEU A 394 20.44 31.88 22.88
C LEU A 394 20.85 33.29 23.33
N ASP A 395 20.54 34.31 22.53
CA ASP A 395 20.80 35.71 22.89
C ASP A 395 20.03 36.14 24.15
N ARG A 396 18.83 35.58 24.37
CA ARG A 396 18.00 35.85 25.55
C ARG A 396 18.50 35.12 26.79
N LEU A 397 18.85 33.84 26.64
CA LEU A 397 19.32 33.01 27.75
C LEU A 397 20.72 33.43 28.24
N PHE A 398 21.58 33.85 27.31
CA PHE A 398 22.97 34.18 27.59
C PHE A 398 23.29 35.64 27.19
N TYR A 399 22.57 36.59 27.77
CA TYR A 399 22.62 38.01 27.40
C TYR A 399 24.01 38.68 27.47
N GLU A 400 24.90 38.24 28.38
CA GLU A 400 26.27 38.74 28.52
C GLU A 400 27.29 37.97 27.65
N PHE A 401 26.90 36.89 26.98
CA PHE A 401 27.86 36.01 26.28
C PHE A 401 28.62 36.76 25.19
N LYS A 402 27.93 37.63 24.46
CA LYS A 402 28.51 38.49 23.43
C LYS A 402 29.62 39.42 23.95
N ASP A 403 29.55 39.81 25.23
CA ASP A 403 30.52 40.75 25.83
C ASP A 403 31.86 40.06 26.12
N ALA A 404 31.85 38.73 26.27
CA ALA A 404 33.02 37.91 26.55
C ALA A 404 33.36 36.90 25.43
N ASP A 405 32.63 36.87 24.32
CA ASP A 405 32.79 35.89 23.25
C ASP A 405 34.02 36.15 22.36
N ASP A 406 35.00 35.24 22.42
CA ASP A 406 36.19 35.25 21.57
C ASP A 406 36.52 33.85 21.03
N HIS A 407 36.76 33.76 19.72
CA HIS A 407 37.22 32.54 19.04
C HIS A 407 38.51 31.92 19.62
N ARG A 408 39.27 32.65 20.44
CA ARG A 408 40.52 32.20 21.07
C ARG A 408 40.32 31.44 22.38
N TRP A 409 39.11 31.40 22.95
CA TRP A 409 38.83 30.66 24.20
C TRP A 409 39.35 29.22 24.24
N PRO A 410 39.21 28.40 23.17
CA PRO A 410 39.77 27.06 23.16
C PRO A 410 41.29 27.03 23.40
N LYS A 411 42.04 28.00 22.84
CA LYS A 411 43.49 28.13 23.02
C LYS A 411 43.85 28.60 24.43
N VAL A 412 43.04 29.48 25.02
CA VAL A 412 43.23 29.94 26.41
C VAL A 412 43.04 28.78 27.39
N ILE A 413 41.97 27.99 27.22
CA ILE A 413 41.70 26.80 28.04
C ILE A 413 42.82 25.77 27.89
N GLU A 414 43.28 25.54 26.66
CA GLU A 414 44.39 24.61 26.37
C GLU A 414 45.69 25.04 27.09
N ARG A 415 46.06 26.32 27.01
CA ARG A 415 47.26 26.87 27.69
C ARG A 415 47.12 26.86 29.20
N ALA A 416 45.94 27.19 29.74
CA ALA A 416 45.67 27.12 31.17
C ALA A 416 45.78 25.70 31.71
N ARG A 417 45.26 24.70 30.97
CA ARG A 417 45.42 23.27 31.32
C ARG A 417 46.87 22.79 31.26
N LYS A 418 47.68 23.36 30.37
CA LYS A 418 49.10 23.03 30.20
C LYS A 418 50.03 23.76 31.19
N GLY A 419 49.52 24.67 32.01
CA GLY A 419 50.28 25.29 33.11
C GLY A 419 51.21 26.44 32.71
N ALA A 420 50.87 27.17 31.65
CA ALA A 420 51.66 28.23 30.97
C ALA A 420 52.85 27.71 30.14
#